data_AF-A0A552EGU1-F1
#
_entry.id   AF-A0A552EGU1-F1
#
_cell.length_a   1.000
_cell.length_b   1.000
_cell.length_c   1.000
_cell.angle_alpha   90.00
_cell.angle_beta   90.00
_cell.angle_gamma   90.00
#
_symmetry.space_group_name_H-M   'P 1'
#
loop_
_entity.id
_entity.type
_entity.pdbx_description
1 polymer ?
#
loop_
_entity_poly.entity_id
_entity_poly.type
_entity_poly.pdbx_seq_one_letter_code
_entity_poly.pdbx_strand_id
1 'polypeptide(L)'
;MDLIDKLKAIAQKVETSRSQIQNEQATKTAFIMPFLQAWGYDVFNPMEVHPEYSADLTGLKGEKVDYAICLDNQPIILMECKSCHQNLEHPKHSSQLHRYFIATGANFGVLTNGIIYRFYTDIVKDNIMDDKLFFEFNILDFDDSSVNELKRFSKSSFNSDELEEVARNLLHTKEVKKVIAQQLNDPSPEFVKFFVSHVYSGVRTTSVVEKFKEIIKRSLKEYINDIIKEKFEEVLGKEPEPNPADTPAAEDTPPEEPEEPEINPEKLEVFYIIKSILREEINTARIQYKDTRSYFGINLDGKVTKTVCRLWFKKTGKKSISIPDNVETGKEATTNIDSLDEIYGVAEFLKSRIRYLTQDIYKSKSEKTESI
;
A
#
# COMPACT_ATOMS: atom_id res chain seq x y z
N MET A 1 -15.16 -17.19 1.30
CA MET A 1 -14.26 -16.12 1.77
C MET A 1 -13.38 -15.74 0.60
N ASP A 2 -13.39 -14.47 0.22
CA ASP A 2 -12.60 -13.97 -0.91
C ASP A 2 -11.10 -14.07 -0.60
N LEU A 3 -10.25 -14.16 -1.64
CA LEU A 3 -8.80 -14.27 -1.50
C LEU A 3 -8.26 -13.12 -0.65
N ILE A 4 -8.75 -11.90 -0.89
CA ILE A 4 -8.32 -10.70 -0.18
C ILE A 4 -8.56 -10.79 1.34
N ASP A 5 -9.68 -11.38 1.77
CA ASP A 5 -10.00 -11.53 3.19
C ASP A 5 -9.06 -12.54 3.85
N LYS A 6 -8.74 -13.63 3.15
CA LYS A 6 -7.78 -14.63 3.62
C LYS A 6 -6.38 -14.02 3.75
N LEU A 7 -5.95 -13.22 2.76
CA LEU A 7 -4.66 -12.53 2.79
C LEU A 7 -4.58 -11.52 3.93
N LYS A 8 -5.66 -10.75 4.20
CA LYS A 8 -5.75 -9.84 5.36
C LYS A 8 -5.60 -10.60 6.69
N ALA A 9 -6.24 -11.76 6.83
CA ALA A 9 -6.10 -12.58 8.02
C ALA A 9 -4.67 -13.12 8.21
N ILE A 10 -4.01 -13.51 7.12
CA ILE A 10 -2.60 -13.95 7.14
C ILE A 10 -1.69 -12.76 7.51
N ALA A 11 -1.92 -11.57 6.96
CA ALA A 11 -1.18 -10.36 7.28
C ALA A 11 -1.23 -10.05 8.78
N GLN A 12 -2.42 -10.08 9.38
CA GLN A 12 -2.60 -9.87 10.82
C GLN A 12 -1.85 -10.92 11.65
N LYS A 13 -1.84 -12.18 11.20
CA LYS A 13 -1.08 -13.25 11.87
C LYS A 13 0.42 -13.00 11.78
N VAL A 14 0.93 -12.57 10.62
CA VAL A 14 2.32 -12.20 10.43
C VAL A 14 2.70 -11.07 11.39
N GLU A 15 1.94 -9.98 11.45
CA GLU A 15 2.20 -8.85 12.34
C GLU A 15 2.29 -9.25 13.82
N THR A 16 1.37 -10.10 14.27
CA THR A 16 1.24 -10.46 15.69
C THR A 16 2.23 -11.53 16.14
N SER A 17 2.66 -12.43 15.25
CA SER A 17 3.44 -13.61 15.65
C SER A 17 4.86 -13.67 15.07
N ARG A 18 5.26 -12.77 14.16
CA ARG A 18 6.60 -12.77 13.53
C ARG A 18 7.75 -12.84 14.53
N SER A 19 7.67 -12.12 15.65
CA SER A 19 8.72 -12.12 16.68
C SER A 19 8.90 -13.47 17.38
N GLN A 20 7.88 -14.32 17.36
CA GLN A 20 7.88 -15.65 17.97
C GLN A 20 8.39 -16.73 17.02
N ILE A 21 8.37 -16.50 15.71
CA ILE A 21 8.85 -17.43 14.69
C ILE A 21 10.38 -17.43 14.66
N GLN A 22 11.00 -18.56 15.02
CA GLN A 22 12.46 -18.63 15.23
C GLN A 22 13.23 -19.15 14.02
N ASN A 23 12.58 -19.92 13.13
CA ASN A 23 13.29 -20.60 12.05
C ASN A 23 12.44 -20.70 10.78
N GLU A 24 13.06 -21.21 9.73
CA GLU A 24 12.46 -21.40 8.42
C GLU A 24 11.28 -22.39 8.46
N GLN A 25 11.39 -23.49 9.20
CA GLN A 25 10.30 -24.46 9.32
C GLN A 25 9.05 -23.85 9.98
N ALA A 26 9.24 -23.06 11.03
CA ALA A 26 8.15 -22.33 11.68
C ALA A 26 7.55 -21.27 10.74
N THR A 27 8.37 -20.64 9.89
CA THR A 27 7.89 -19.69 8.85
C THR A 27 7.02 -20.41 7.81
N LYS A 28 7.50 -21.56 7.32
CA LYS A 28 6.77 -22.43 6.39
C LYS A 28 5.38 -22.79 6.93
N THR A 29 5.31 -23.28 8.15
CA THR A 29 4.05 -23.71 8.78
C THR A 29 3.14 -22.53 9.15
N ALA A 30 3.70 -21.46 9.73
CA ALA A 30 2.89 -20.38 10.30
C ALA A 30 2.35 -19.41 9.25
N PHE A 31 3.10 -19.17 8.16
CA PHE A 31 2.81 -18.12 7.18
C PHE A 31 2.64 -18.65 5.75
N ILE A 32 3.56 -19.51 5.27
CA ILE A 32 3.58 -19.93 3.87
C ILE A 32 2.48 -20.97 3.57
N MET A 33 2.30 -21.98 4.43
CA MET A 33 1.22 -22.97 4.25
C MET A 33 -0.18 -22.32 4.24
N PRO A 34 -0.53 -21.41 5.19
CA PRO A 34 -1.77 -20.65 5.09
C PRO A 34 -1.92 -19.85 3.80
N PHE A 35 -0.82 -19.26 3.30
CA PHE A 35 -0.83 -18.55 2.02
C PHE A 35 -1.14 -19.49 0.85
N LEU A 36 -0.46 -20.64 0.75
CA LEU A 36 -0.72 -21.65 -0.29
C LEU A 36 -2.19 -22.11 -0.27
N GLN A 37 -2.73 -22.36 0.93
CA GLN A 37 -4.14 -22.73 1.10
C GLN A 37 -5.09 -21.59 0.71
N ALA A 38 -4.75 -20.34 1.02
CA ALA A 38 -5.53 -19.18 0.60
C ALA A 38 -5.53 -19.02 -0.94
N TRP A 39 -4.38 -19.29 -1.55
CA TRP A 39 -4.12 -19.27 -3.00
C TRP A 39 -4.77 -20.43 -3.75
N GLY A 40 -5.44 -21.35 -3.02
CA GLY A 40 -6.29 -22.39 -3.58
C GLY A 40 -5.61 -23.74 -3.76
N TYR A 41 -4.34 -23.87 -3.37
CA TYR A 41 -3.61 -25.14 -3.45
C TYR A 41 -3.79 -25.97 -2.18
N ASP A 42 -3.97 -27.28 -2.34
CA ASP A 42 -4.18 -28.19 -1.21
C ASP A 42 -2.85 -28.62 -0.58
N VAL A 43 -2.51 -27.96 0.54
CA VAL A 43 -1.31 -28.25 1.33
C VAL A 43 -1.33 -29.62 2.02
N PHE A 44 -2.48 -30.30 2.07
CA PHE A 44 -2.61 -31.64 2.64
C PHE A 44 -2.53 -32.74 1.58
N ASN A 45 -2.54 -32.37 0.30
CA ASN A 45 -2.35 -33.29 -0.81
C ASN A 45 -0.88 -33.23 -1.29
N PRO A 46 -0.04 -34.22 -0.95
CA PRO A 46 1.38 -34.21 -1.32
C PRO A 46 1.62 -34.39 -2.83
N MET A 47 0.58 -34.76 -3.60
CA MET A 47 0.64 -34.79 -5.06
C MET A 47 0.39 -33.42 -5.70
N GLU A 48 -0.17 -32.48 -4.94
CA GLU A 48 -0.47 -31.12 -5.39
C GLU A 48 0.51 -30.11 -4.80
N VAL A 49 0.71 -30.12 -3.48
CA VAL A 49 1.76 -29.34 -2.81
C VAL A 49 2.78 -30.34 -2.28
N HIS A 50 3.79 -30.63 -3.08
CA HIS A 50 4.80 -31.64 -2.77
C HIS A 50 5.93 -31.00 -1.96
N PRO A 51 6.08 -31.31 -0.65
CA PRO A 51 7.20 -30.81 0.13
C PRO A 51 8.50 -31.50 -0.27
N GLU A 52 9.64 -30.83 -0.10
CA GLU A 52 10.97 -31.43 -0.27
C GLU A 52 11.13 -32.14 -1.64
N TYR A 53 10.62 -31.50 -2.70
CA TYR A 53 10.56 -32.07 -4.05
C TYR A 53 11.97 -32.17 -4.64
N SER A 54 12.29 -33.33 -5.21
CA SER A 54 13.63 -33.60 -5.74
C SER A 54 13.88 -32.82 -7.03
N ALA A 55 14.99 -32.09 -7.07
CA ALA A 55 15.41 -31.25 -8.17
C ALA A 55 16.87 -31.57 -8.57
N ASP A 56 17.16 -32.86 -8.73
CA ASP A 56 18.49 -33.36 -9.04
C ASP A 56 18.89 -33.02 -10.48
N LEU A 57 20.13 -32.57 -10.66
CA LEU A 57 20.75 -32.33 -11.96
C LEU A 57 21.84 -33.37 -12.24
N THR A 58 22.23 -33.50 -13.51
CA THR A 58 23.35 -34.36 -13.88
C THR A 58 24.62 -33.90 -13.17
N GLY A 59 25.08 -34.68 -12.19
CA GLY A 59 26.25 -34.35 -11.36
C GLY A 59 25.97 -33.69 -10.01
N LEU A 60 24.72 -33.30 -9.72
CA LEU A 60 24.27 -32.82 -8.39
C LEU A 60 23.08 -33.67 -7.93
N LYS A 61 23.29 -34.48 -6.89
CA LYS A 61 22.26 -35.35 -6.30
C LYS A 61 21.89 -34.89 -4.90
N GLY A 62 20.63 -35.08 -4.52
CA GLY A 62 20.09 -34.70 -3.22
C GLY A 62 19.62 -33.25 -3.15
N GLU A 63 19.50 -32.55 -4.27
CA GLU A 63 18.94 -31.20 -4.31
C GLU A 63 17.42 -31.29 -4.13
N LYS A 64 16.89 -30.48 -3.21
CA LYS A 64 15.46 -30.45 -2.91
C LYS A 64 14.97 -29.02 -2.77
N VAL A 65 13.84 -28.74 -3.39
CA VAL A 65 13.10 -27.49 -3.18
C VAL A 65 12.05 -27.68 -2.11
N ASP A 66 11.78 -26.63 -1.34
CA ASP A 66 10.89 -26.71 -0.17
C ASP A 66 9.47 -27.13 -0.52
N TYR A 67 8.89 -26.54 -1.57
CA TYR A 67 7.63 -26.99 -2.14
C TYR A 67 7.67 -26.95 -3.67
N ALA A 68 7.14 -27.99 -4.29
CA ALA A 68 6.69 -27.93 -5.68
C ALA A 68 5.17 -27.99 -5.70
N ILE A 69 4.56 -27.01 -6.36
CA ILE A 69 3.14 -27.05 -6.68
C ILE A 69 3.01 -27.78 -8.01
N CYS A 70 2.23 -28.85 -8.02
CA CYS A 70 2.06 -29.73 -9.15
C CYS A 70 0.63 -29.66 -9.68
N LEU A 71 0.51 -29.59 -11.01
CA LEU A 71 -0.73 -29.75 -11.74
C LEU A 71 -0.55 -30.93 -12.70
N ASP A 72 -1.50 -31.87 -12.70
CA ASP A 72 -1.41 -33.10 -13.50
C ASP A 72 -0.06 -33.85 -13.33
N ASN A 73 0.42 -33.93 -12.09
CA ASN A 73 1.71 -34.51 -11.68
C ASN A 73 2.97 -33.83 -12.27
N GLN A 74 2.84 -32.66 -12.90
CA GLN A 74 3.97 -31.86 -13.36
C GLN A 74 4.18 -30.65 -12.44
N PRO A 75 5.42 -30.36 -12.01
CA PRO A 75 5.70 -29.18 -11.21
C PRO A 75 5.49 -27.92 -12.05
N ILE A 76 4.55 -27.07 -11.64
CA ILE A 76 4.25 -25.80 -12.31
C ILE A 76 4.87 -24.59 -11.59
N ILE A 77 5.00 -24.67 -10.27
CA ILE A 77 5.57 -23.59 -9.45
C ILE A 77 6.51 -24.22 -8.43
N LEU A 78 7.77 -23.79 -8.42
CA LEU A 78 8.71 -24.10 -7.37
C LEU A 78 8.71 -22.99 -6.32
N MET A 79 8.69 -23.34 -5.05
CA MET A 79 8.74 -22.37 -3.97
C MET A 79 9.92 -22.67 -3.04
N GLU A 80 10.89 -21.77 -3.04
CA GLU A 80 12.01 -21.75 -2.11
C GLU A 80 11.68 -20.81 -0.95
N CYS A 81 11.69 -21.35 0.26
CA CYS A 81 11.31 -20.64 1.47
C CYS A 81 12.54 -20.21 2.26
N LYS A 82 12.38 -19.14 3.04
CA LYS A 82 13.38 -18.62 3.98
C LYS A 82 12.71 -18.25 5.29
N SER A 83 13.52 -18.04 6.34
CA SER A 83 13.00 -17.53 7.62
C SER A 83 12.42 -16.13 7.44
N CYS A 84 11.31 -15.80 8.11
CA CYS A 84 10.66 -14.48 8.07
C CYS A 84 11.55 -13.31 8.55
N HIS A 85 12.73 -13.60 9.10
CA HIS A 85 13.75 -12.63 9.51
C HIS A 85 14.87 -12.45 8.49
N GLN A 86 14.92 -13.27 7.43
CA GLN A 86 15.94 -13.17 6.39
C GLN A 86 15.53 -12.22 5.27
N ASN A 87 16.51 -11.46 4.78
CA ASN A 87 16.38 -10.67 3.55
C ASN A 87 16.57 -11.58 2.32
N LEU A 88 15.63 -11.53 1.39
CA LEU A 88 15.61 -12.33 0.17
C LEU A 88 16.58 -11.85 -0.92
N GLU A 89 17.24 -10.70 -0.75
CA GLU A 89 18.17 -10.12 -1.74
C GLU A 89 19.52 -10.84 -1.81
N HIS A 90 19.81 -11.73 -0.86
CA HIS A 90 21.09 -12.43 -0.85
C HIS A 90 21.22 -13.35 -2.10
N PRO A 91 22.24 -13.18 -2.97
CA PRO A 91 22.33 -13.88 -4.27
C PRO A 91 22.32 -15.41 -4.20
N LYS A 92 22.76 -15.98 -3.07
CA LYS A 92 22.67 -17.44 -2.82
C LYS A 92 21.25 -17.98 -2.92
N HIS A 93 20.24 -17.20 -2.51
CA HIS A 93 18.85 -17.66 -2.50
C HIS A 93 18.30 -17.80 -3.92
N SER A 94 18.50 -16.80 -4.78
CA SER A 94 18.14 -16.90 -6.20
C SER A 94 18.95 -17.98 -6.92
N SER A 95 20.22 -18.15 -6.56
CA SER A 95 21.07 -19.21 -7.14
C SER A 95 20.58 -20.63 -6.82
N GLN A 96 19.97 -20.87 -5.66
CA GLN A 96 19.36 -22.17 -5.33
C GLN A 96 18.13 -22.41 -6.19
N LEU A 97 17.20 -21.46 -6.18
CA LEU A 97 15.97 -21.56 -6.95
C LEU A 97 16.22 -21.72 -8.46
N HIS A 98 17.24 -21.04 -9.00
CA HIS A 98 17.65 -21.16 -10.40
C HIS A 98 18.05 -22.60 -10.78
N ARG A 99 18.81 -23.29 -9.90
CA ARG A 99 19.18 -24.69 -10.15
C ARG A 99 17.97 -25.60 -10.16
N TYR A 100 17.05 -25.40 -9.22
CA TYR A 100 15.84 -26.21 -9.15
C TYR A 100 14.94 -26.00 -10.36
N PHE A 101 14.80 -24.73 -10.80
CA PHE A 101 14.01 -24.37 -11.98
C PHE A 101 14.47 -25.15 -13.23
N ILE A 102 15.78 -25.12 -13.52
CA ILE A 102 16.36 -25.87 -14.65
C ILE A 102 16.12 -27.37 -14.53
N ALA A 103 16.19 -27.91 -13.31
CA ALA A 103 16.08 -29.35 -13.05
C ALA A 103 14.68 -29.90 -13.25
N THR A 104 13.64 -29.12 -12.94
CA THR A 104 12.26 -29.61 -12.92
C THR A 104 11.45 -29.21 -14.15
N GLY A 105 11.86 -28.18 -14.90
CA GLY A 105 11.06 -27.65 -16.02
C GLY A 105 9.78 -26.95 -15.57
N ALA A 106 9.77 -26.37 -14.37
CA ALA A 106 8.61 -25.64 -13.86
C ALA A 106 8.47 -24.28 -14.56
N ASN A 107 7.23 -23.77 -14.68
CA ASN A 107 6.97 -22.49 -15.32
C ASN A 107 7.38 -21.29 -14.45
N PHE A 108 7.26 -21.43 -13.13
CA PHE A 108 7.49 -20.34 -12.17
C PHE A 108 8.38 -20.76 -11.01
N GLY A 109 9.25 -19.83 -10.60
CA GLY A 109 9.99 -19.89 -9.35
C GLY A 109 9.48 -18.82 -8.39
N VAL A 110 9.29 -19.18 -7.13
CA VAL A 110 8.89 -18.26 -6.05
C VAL A 110 9.93 -18.32 -4.94
N LEU A 111 10.55 -17.18 -4.63
CA LEU A 111 11.39 -17.03 -3.45
C LEU A 111 10.62 -16.25 -2.40
N THR A 112 10.45 -16.81 -1.20
CA THR A 112 9.62 -16.19 -0.15
C THR A 112 10.18 -16.37 1.26
N ASN A 113 9.89 -15.41 2.14
CA ASN A 113 10.10 -15.53 3.58
C ASN A 113 8.76 -15.51 4.36
N GLY A 114 7.66 -15.78 3.67
CA GLY A 114 6.30 -15.70 4.22
C GLY A 114 5.72 -14.28 4.29
N ILE A 115 6.55 -13.26 4.09
CA ILE A 115 6.15 -11.84 4.06
C ILE A 115 6.19 -11.31 2.63
N ILE A 116 7.34 -11.45 1.99
CA ILE A 116 7.59 -11.04 0.61
C ILE A 116 7.63 -12.29 -0.26
N TYR A 117 6.91 -12.28 -1.38
CA TYR A 117 6.87 -13.34 -2.37
C TYR A 117 7.38 -12.77 -3.69
N ARG A 118 8.53 -13.26 -4.16
CA ARG A 118 9.16 -12.83 -5.41
C ARG A 118 8.99 -13.90 -6.47
N PHE A 119 8.37 -13.53 -7.59
CA PHE A 119 8.03 -14.44 -8.68
C PHE A 119 8.99 -14.26 -9.87
N TYR A 120 9.49 -15.39 -10.37
CA TYR A 120 10.44 -15.51 -11.46
C TYR A 120 9.91 -16.51 -12.49
N THR A 121 10.32 -16.32 -13.74
CA THR A 121 10.01 -17.20 -14.87
C THR A 121 11.18 -17.09 -15.87
N ASP A 122 11.05 -17.68 -17.04
CA ASP A 122 12.09 -17.88 -18.05
C ASP A 122 11.76 -17.14 -19.36
N ILE A 123 11.43 -15.85 -19.28
CA ILE A 123 11.03 -15.03 -20.43
C ILE A 123 12.18 -14.85 -21.43
N VAL A 124 13.43 -14.78 -20.95
CA VAL A 124 14.58 -14.52 -21.82
C VAL A 124 15.03 -15.78 -22.55
N LYS A 125 15.04 -16.92 -21.86
CA LYS A 125 15.49 -18.19 -22.42
C LYS A 125 14.76 -19.36 -21.78
N ASP A 126 14.14 -20.17 -22.62
CA ASP A 126 13.38 -21.37 -22.24
C ASP A 126 14.13 -22.25 -21.23
N ASN A 127 13.42 -22.61 -20.17
CA ASN A 127 13.85 -23.37 -19.00
C ASN A 127 15.11 -22.81 -18.29
N ILE A 128 15.34 -21.50 -18.38
CA ILE A 128 16.39 -20.80 -17.63
C ILE A 128 15.77 -19.60 -16.94
N MET A 129 15.64 -19.70 -15.61
CA MET A 129 15.03 -18.66 -14.79
C MET A 129 15.77 -17.33 -14.92
N ASP A 130 15.02 -16.27 -15.21
CA ASP A 130 15.53 -14.90 -15.31
C ASP A 130 16.03 -14.38 -13.96
N ASP A 131 17.07 -13.55 -13.98
CA ASP A 131 17.55 -12.84 -12.78
C ASP A 131 16.54 -11.78 -12.29
N LYS A 132 15.68 -11.30 -13.18
CA LYS A 132 14.68 -10.27 -12.88
C LYS A 132 13.36 -10.91 -12.48
N LEU A 133 12.86 -10.57 -11.30
CA LEU A 133 11.49 -10.90 -10.90
C LEU A 133 10.47 -10.07 -11.69
N PHE A 134 9.42 -10.73 -12.17
CA PHE A 134 8.32 -10.09 -12.90
C PHE A 134 7.22 -9.57 -11.96
N PHE A 135 7.07 -10.17 -10.78
CA PHE A 135 6.07 -9.78 -9.79
C PHE A 135 6.61 -9.95 -8.36
N GLU A 136 6.30 -9.01 -7.48
CA GLU A 136 6.58 -9.07 -6.05
C GLU A 136 5.30 -8.76 -5.29
N PHE A 137 4.98 -9.61 -4.31
CA PHE A 137 3.81 -9.44 -3.45
C PHE A 137 4.25 -9.35 -1.99
N ASN A 138 3.82 -8.31 -1.28
CA ASN A 138 4.09 -8.12 0.13
C ASN A 138 2.81 -8.31 0.93
N ILE A 139 2.75 -9.34 1.78
CA ILE A 139 1.55 -9.65 2.58
C ILE A 139 1.21 -8.53 3.58
N LEU A 140 2.19 -7.70 3.96
CA LEU A 140 1.98 -6.59 4.89
C LEU A 140 1.66 -5.28 4.17
N ASP A 141 1.79 -5.23 2.86
CA ASP A 141 1.60 -4.02 2.06
C ASP A 141 1.10 -4.40 0.65
N PHE A 142 -0.21 -4.60 0.53
CA PHE A 142 -0.88 -4.94 -0.72
C PHE A 142 -2.15 -4.13 -0.92
N ASP A 143 -2.53 -3.98 -2.18
CA ASP A 143 -3.74 -3.31 -2.66
C ASP A 143 -4.59 -4.28 -3.52
N ASP A 144 -5.79 -3.84 -3.93
CA ASP A 144 -6.67 -4.69 -4.74
C ASP A 144 -6.04 -5.09 -6.08
N SER A 145 -5.21 -4.23 -6.66
CA SER A 145 -4.51 -4.46 -7.93
C SER A 145 -3.52 -5.63 -7.81
N SER A 146 -2.65 -5.61 -6.80
CA SER A 146 -1.69 -6.68 -6.53
C SER A 146 -2.37 -8.00 -6.14
N VAL A 147 -3.51 -7.96 -5.45
CA VAL A 147 -4.31 -9.17 -5.18
C VAL A 147 -4.88 -9.76 -6.48
N ASN A 148 -5.37 -8.91 -7.40
CA ASN A 148 -5.86 -9.36 -8.70
C ASN A 148 -4.74 -10.01 -9.53
N GLU A 149 -3.54 -9.43 -9.52
CA GLU A 149 -2.40 -10.05 -10.20
C GLU A 149 -1.99 -11.38 -9.55
N LEU A 150 -1.93 -11.45 -8.22
CA LEU A 150 -1.65 -12.69 -7.50
C LEU A 150 -2.69 -13.79 -7.81
N LYS A 151 -3.96 -13.41 -7.98
CA LYS A 151 -5.06 -14.34 -8.28
C LYS A 151 -4.88 -15.05 -9.60
N ARG A 152 -4.22 -14.44 -10.60
CA ARG A 152 -3.96 -15.09 -11.90
C ARG A 152 -3.15 -16.38 -11.76
N PHE A 153 -2.28 -16.44 -10.75
CA PHE A 153 -1.42 -17.58 -10.46
C PHE A 153 -2.05 -18.58 -9.46
N SER A 154 -3.29 -18.34 -9.04
CA SER A 154 -4.04 -19.25 -8.16
C SER A 154 -4.52 -20.49 -8.90
N LYS A 155 -4.80 -21.58 -8.18
CA LYS A 155 -5.24 -22.86 -8.76
C LYS A 155 -6.41 -22.70 -9.75
N SER A 156 -7.41 -21.89 -9.42
CA SER A 156 -8.62 -21.72 -10.24
C SER A 156 -8.41 -20.90 -11.50
N SER A 157 -7.28 -20.19 -11.62
CA SER A 157 -6.98 -19.30 -12.73
C SER A 157 -5.71 -19.71 -13.48
N PHE A 158 -5.07 -20.81 -13.07
CA PHE A 158 -3.83 -21.26 -13.66
C PHE A 158 -4.05 -21.73 -15.10
N ASN A 159 -3.38 -21.07 -16.04
CA ASN A 159 -3.32 -21.45 -17.45
C ASN A 159 -1.89 -21.20 -17.96
N SER A 160 -1.13 -22.26 -18.24
CA SER A 160 0.27 -22.15 -18.65
C SER A 160 0.48 -21.23 -19.86
N ASP A 161 -0.44 -21.30 -20.84
CA ASP A 161 -0.31 -20.60 -22.11
C ASP A 161 -0.52 -19.09 -21.95
N GLU A 162 -1.41 -18.68 -21.04
CA GLU A 162 -1.68 -17.26 -20.76
C GLU A 162 -0.69 -16.68 -19.74
N LEU A 163 -0.20 -17.49 -18.81
CA LEU A 163 0.61 -16.99 -17.69
C LEU A 163 1.99 -16.47 -18.13
N GLU A 164 2.57 -17.03 -19.20
CA GLU A 164 3.82 -16.52 -19.77
C GLU A 164 3.63 -15.10 -20.33
N GLU A 165 2.52 -14.84 -21.02
CA GLU A 165 2.17 -13.51 -21.51
C GLU A 165 1.88 -12.55 -20.35
N VAL A 166 1.16 -12.99 -19.32
CA VAL A 166 0.93 -12.22 -18.09
C VAL A 166 2.25 -11.83 -17.45
N ALA A 167 3.19 -12.77 -17.29
CA ALA A 167 4.50 -12.50 -16.70
C ALA A 167 5.30 -11.49 -17.52
N ARG A 168 5.34 -11.64 -18.85
CA ARG A 168 5.95 -10.65 -19.77
C ARG A 168 5.36 -9.27 -19.59
N ASN A 169 4.03 -9.16 -19.58
CA ASN A 169 3.33 -7.89 -19.45
C ASN A 169 3.60 -7.23 -18.09
N LEU A 170 3.63 -8.01 -17.00
CA LEU A 170 4.00 -7.51 -15.67
C LEU A 170 5.44 -7.01 -15.63
N LEU A 171 6.38 -7.77 -16.19
CA LEU A 171 7.79 -7.38 -16.26
C LEU A 171 7.97 -6.07 -17.06
N HIS A 172 7.39 -6.00 -18.26
CA HIS A 172 7.47 -4.79 -19.09
C HIS A 172 6.78 -3.59 -18.42
N THR A 173 5.61 -3.79 -17.82
CA THR A 173 4.92 -2.72 -17.08
C THR A 173 5.77 -2.18 -15.94
N LYS A 174 6.44 -3.07 -15.18
CA LYS A 174 7.35 -2.70 -14.11
C LYS A 174 8.55 -1.89 -14.62
N GLU A 175 9.21 -2.36 -15.69
CA GLU A 175 10.36 -1.66 -16.26
C GLU A 175 9.96 -0.31 -16.89
N VAL A 176 8.80 -0.24 -17.54
CA VAL A 176 8.23 1.02 -18.06
C VAL A 176 7.93 1.99 -16.91
N LYS A 177 7.27 1.54 -15.83
CA LYS A 177 7.02 2.38 -14.63
C LYS A 177 8.33 2.91 -14.05
N LYS A 178 9.39 2.10 -14.02
CA LYS A 178 10.72 2.52 -13.57
C LYS A 178 11.29 3.62 -14.47
N VAL A 179 11.20 3.48 -15.79
CA VAL A 179 11.63 4.52 -16.74
C VAL A 179 10.80 5.78 -16.58
N ILE A 180 9.47 5.69 -16.45
CA ILE A 180 8.60 6.85 -16.19
C ILE A 180 9.03 7.58 -14.92
N ALA A 181 9.23 6.86 -13.81
CA ALA A 181 9.66 7.45 -12.55
C ALA A 181 11.04 8.13 -12.66
N GLN A 182 11.96 7.53 -13.43
CA GLN A 182 13.25 8.15 -13.72
C GLN A 182 13.07 9.45 -14.52
N GLN A 183 12.29 9.44 -15.61
CA GLN A 183 12.06 10.63 -16.43
C GLN A 183 11.32 11.74 -15.67
N LEU A 184 10.41 11.41 -14.74
CA LEU A 184 9.73 12.40 -13.89
C LEU A 184 10.68 13.09 -12.91
N ASN A 185 11.69 12.37 -12.42
CA ASN A 185 12.66 12.91 -11.46
C ASN A 185 13.85 13.62 -12.14
N ASP A 186 14.38 13.02 -13.20
CA ASP A 186 15.50 13.52 -13.98
C ASP A 186 15.29 13.23 -15.47
N PRO A 187 14.61 14.13 -16.21
CA PRO A 187 14.38 13.98 -17.63
C PRO A 187 15.69 13.80 -18.43
N SER A 188 15.76 12.75 -19.23
CA SER A 188 16.88 12.52 -20.16
C SER A 188 16.88 13.55 -21.31
N PRO A 189 18.04 13.85 -21.93
CA PRO A 189 18.11 14.76 -23.08
C PRO A 189 17.20 14.35 -24.24
N GLU A 190 17.03 13.06 -24.50
CA GLU A 190 16.17 12.50 -25.54
C GLU A 190 14.70 12.78 -25.24
N PHE A 191 14.28 12.57 -23.99
CA PHE A 191 12.93 12.87 -23.54
C PHE A 191 12.63 14.37 -23.58
N VAL A 192 13.61 15.20 -23.19
CA VAL A 192 13.49 16.67 -23.30
C VAL A 192 13.35 17.10 -24.77
N LYS A 193 14.18 16.56 -25.67
CA LYS A 193 14.10 16.86 -27.12
C LYS A 193 12.72 16.52 -27.69
N PHE A 194 12.08 15.45 -27.21
CA PHE A 194 10.72 15.11 -27.60
C PHE A 194 9.73 16.23 -27.25
N PHE A 195 9.70 16.76 -26.03
CA PHE A 195 8.79 17.89 -25.73
C PHE A 195 9.17 19.15 -26.49
N VAL A 196 10.47 19.49 -26.52
CA VAL A 196 10.97 20.66 -27.25
C VAL A 196 10.55 20.62 -28.71
N SER A 197 10.50 19.44 -29.34
CA SER A 197 10.07 19.34 -30.75
C SER A 197 8.62 19.70 -31.00
N HIS A 198 7.77 19.62 -29.97
CA HIS A 198 6.34 19.93 -30.06
C HIS A 198 6.00 21.34 -29.59
N VAL A 199 6.86 21.98 -28.78
CA VAL A 199 6.55 23.28 -28.15
C VAL A 199 7.49 24.42 -28.53
N TYR A 200 8.62 24.14 -29.19
CA TYR A 200 9.63 25.14 -29.55
C TYR A 200 9.98 25.07 -31.04
N SER A 201 9.78 26.18 -31.76
CA SER A 201 10.00 26.32 -33.20
C SER A 201 11.42 26.77 -33.58
N GLY A 202 12.25 27.16 -32.61
CA GLY A 202 13.62 27.61 -32.84
C GLY A 202 14.63 26.48 -32.98
N VAL A 203 15.90 26.86 -33.20
CA VAL A 203 17.01 25.89 -33.31
C VAL A 203 17.23 25.20 -31.97
N ARG A 204 17.24 23.86 -31.99
CA ARG A 204 17.34 23.00 -30.80
C ARG A 204 18.79 22.82 -30.35
N THR A 205 19.40 23.92 -29.89
CA THR A 205 20.76 23.88 -29.34
C THR A 205 20.79 23.16 -27.98
N THR A 206 21.96 22.72 -27.55
CA THR A 206 22.16 22.10 -26.22
C THR A 206 21.72 23.03 -25.09
N SER A 207 21.92 24.34 -25.22
CA SER A 207 21.48 25.34 -24.24
C SER A 207 19.96 25.45 -24.14
N VAL A 208 19.24 25.32 -25.25
CA VAL A 208 17.78 25.27 -25.26
C VAL A 208 17.30 24.00 -24.57
N VAL A 209 17.88 22.84 -24.90
CA VAL A 209 17.53 21.56 -24.26
C VAL A 209 17.73 21.64 -22.74
N GLU A 210 18.86 22.17 -22.26
CA GLU A 210 19.12 22.29 -20.81
C GLU A 210 18.11 23.20 -20.11
N LYS A 211 17.76 24.34 -20.74
CA LYS A 211 16.74 25.24 -20.20
C LYS A 211 15.36 24.56 -20.13
N PHE A 212 15.01 23.80 -21.16
CA PHE A 212 13.73 23.09 -21.21
C PHE A 212 13.66 21.90 -20.26
N LYS A 213 14.78 21.29 -19.89
CA LYS A 213 14.82 20.20 -18.91
C LYS A 213 14.13 20.58 -17.60
N GLU A 214 14.50 21.73 -17.02
CA GLU A 214 13.91 22.21 -15.77
C GLU A 214 12.43 22.61 -15.94
N ILE A 215 12.08 23.21 -17.08
CA ILE A 215 10.69 23.56 -17.39
C ILE A 215 9.82 22.30 -17.46
N ILE A 216 10.26 21.28 -18.22
CA ILE A 216 9.54 20.02 -18.39
C ILE A 216 9.42 19.28 -17.06
N LYS A 217 10.50 19.20 -16.28
CA LYS A 217 10.48 18.56 -14.96
C LYS A 217 9.45 19.22 -14.04
N ARG A 218 9.40 20.55 -14.00
CA ARG A 218 8.40 21.28 -13.23
C ARG A 218 6.98 21.04 -13.76
N SER A 219 6.78 21.19 -15.07
CA SER A 219 5.45 21.04 -15.70
C SER A 219 4.88 19.63 -15.56
N LEU A 220 5.71 18.59 -15.61
CA LEU A 220 5.26 17.21 -15.37
C LEU A 220 4.76 17.01 -13.93
N LYS A 221 5.44 17.59 -12.94
CA LYS A 221 5.00 17.54 -11.54
C LYS A 221 3.71 18.31 -11.32
N GLU A 222 3.64 19.53 -11.85
CA GLU A 222 2.42 20.36 -11.79
C GLU A 222 1.24 19.62 -12.40
N TYR A 223 1.40 19.06 -13.61
CA TYR A 223 0.33 18.33 -14.29
C TYR A 223 -0.16 17.09 -13.52
N ILE A 224 0.75 16.31 -12.92
CA ILE A 224 0.36 15.18 -12.07
C ILE A 224 -0.44 15.64 -10.86
N ASN A 225 -0.01 16.73 -10.22
CA ASN A 225 -0.74 17.28 -9.07
C ASN A 225 -2.13 17.77 -9.47
N ASP A 226 -2.28 18.37 -10.65
CA ASP A 226 -3.57 18.82 -11.15
C ASP A 226 -4.51 17.64 -11.45
N ILE A 227 -4.01 16.55 -12.05
CA ILE A 227 -4.79 15.31 -12.22
C ILE A 227 -5.24 14.73 -10.88
N ILE A 228 -4.35 14.73 -9.88
CA ILE A 228 -4.68 14.21 -8.54
C ILE A 228 -5.81 15.03 -7.92
N LYS A 229 -5.76 16.37 -8.04
CA LYS A 229 -6.83 17.25 -7.56
C LYS A 229 -8.14 16.98 -8.30
N GLU A 230 -8.12 16.91 -9.62
CA GLU A 230 -9.32 16.65 -10.44
C GLU A 230 -9.97 15.31 -10.08
N LYS A 231 -9.19 14.23 -9.96
CA LYS A 231 -9.71 12.92 -9.54
C LYS A 231 -10.25 12.93 -8.11
N PHE A 232 -9.63 13.71 -7.23
CA PHE A 232 -10.11 13.85 -5.85
C PHE A 232 -11.47 14.58 -5.81
N GLU A 233 -11.62 15.63 -6.62
CA GLU A 233 -12.88 16.36 -6.80
C GLU A 233 -13.97 15.48 -7.44
N GLU A 234 -13.66 14.66 -8.44
CA GLU A 234 -14.62 13.72 -9.06
C GLU A 234 -15.14 12.65 -8.10
N VAL A 235 -14.29 12.16 -7.19
CA VAL A 235 -14.68 11.16 -6.19
C VAL A 235 -15.51 11.79 -5.07
N LEU A 236 -15.24 13.05 -4.72
CA LEU A 236 -16.05 13.82 -3.76
C LEU A 236 -17.39 14.30 -4.37
N GLY A 237 -17.46 14.53 -5.68
CA GLY A 237 -18.65 15.03 -6.38
C GLY A 237 -19.68 13.96 -6.77
N LYS A 238 -19.42 12.67 -6.51
CA LYS A 238 -20.38 11.58 -6.74
C LYS A 238 -21.10 11.18 -5.46
N GLU A 239 -21.98 12.04 -4.97
CA GLU A 239 -23.12 11.56 -4.19
C GLU A 239 -24.10 10.86 -5.16
N PRO A 240 -24.71 9.72 -4.79
CA PRO A 240 -25.76 9.13 -5.59
C PRO A 240 -26.97 10.07 -5.54
N GLU A 241 -27.27 10.72 -6.67
CA GLU A 241 -28.54 11.46 -6.80
C GLU A 241 -29.71 10.53 -6.43
N PRO A 242 -30.59 10.94 -5.50
CA PRO A 242 -31.79 10.19 -5.22
C PRO A 242 -32.74 10.33 -6.41
N ASN A 243 -33.07 9.19 -7.02
CA ASN A 243 -34.05 9.04 -8.08
C ASN A 243 -35.39 9.71 -7.65
N PRO A 244 -35.94 10.68 -8.40
CA PRO A 244 -37.20 11.32 -8.01
C PRO A 244 -38.38 10.66 -8.72
N ALA A 245 -39.24 9.96 -7.97
CA ALA A 245 -40.69 9.92 -8.23
C ALA A 245 -41.45 9.22 -7.09
N ASP A 246 -42.62 9.81 -6.79
CA ASP A 246 -43.74 9.33 -5.98
C ASP A 246 -43.66 9.47 -4.45
N THR A 247 -44.19 10.56 -3.89
CA THR A 247 -45.58 10.61 -3.35
C THR A 247 -45.97 12.04 -2.87
N PRO A 248 -47.28 12.37 -2.79
CA PRO A 248 -47.79 13.74 -2.72
C PRO A 248 -47.95 14.33 -1.30
N ALA A 249 -47.99 15.68 -1.30
CA ALA A 249 -48.25 16.70 -0.29
C ALA A 249 -49.03 16.36 1.00
N ALA A 250 -48.57 16.92 2.13
CA ALA A 250 -49.35 17.76 3.06
C ALA A 250 -48.45 18.45 4.12
N GLU A 251 -48.94 19.57 4.64
CA GLU A 251 -48.31 20.64 5.45
C GLU A 251 -47.91 20.25 6.89
N ASP A 252 -46.82 20.84 7.42
CA ASP A 252 -46.80 21.71 8.63
C ASP A 252 -45.36 22.13 9.00
N THR A 253 -45.17 23.41 9.35
CA THR A 253 -43.99 23.99 10.06
C THR A 253 -44.43 24.33 11.49
N PRO A 254 -43.60 24.37 12.57
CA PRO A 254 -42.14 24.68 12.68
C PRO A 254 -41.40 23.77 13.75
N PRO A 255 -40.18 24.03 14.29
CA PRO A 255 -39.22 25.13 14.12
C PRO A 255 -37.76 24.73 13.76
N GLU A 256 -37.01 25.75 13.33
CA GLU A 256 -35.58 25.75 12.99
C GLU A 256 -34.70 24.98 13.99
N GLU A 257 -34.11 23.88 13.52
CA GLU A 257 -32.83 23.38 14.03
C GLU A 257 -31.69 23.97 13.18
N PRO A 258 -30.55 24.32 13.80
CA PRO A 258 -29.52 25.08 13.12
C PRO A 258 -28.93 24.24 11.99
N GLU A 259 -28.89 24.81 10.77
CA GLU A 259 -28.13 24.28 9.64
C GLU A 259 -26.76 23.79 10.15
N GLU A 260 -26.58 22.47 10.11
CA GLU A 260 -25.25 21.90 10.21
C GLU A 260 -24.42 22.55 9.09
N PRO A 261 -23.29 23.20 9.41
CA PRO A 261 -22.49 23.83 8.38
C PRO A 261 -22.04 22.75 7.41
N GLU A 262 -22.46 22.89 6.16
CA GLU A 262 -22.00 22.08 5.04
C GLU A 262 -20.47 22.02 5.08
N ILE A 263 -19.93 20.81 5.25
CA ILE A 263 -18.50 20.62 5.49
C ILE A 263 -17.78 20.90 4.18
N ASN A 264 -17.13 22.06 4.10
CA ASN A 264 -16.33 22.47 2.95
C ASN A 264 -15.22 21.41 2.64
N PRO A 265 -15.00 21.04 1.37
CA PRO A 265 -13.94 20.11 0.93
C PRO A 265 -12.55 20.39 1.52
N GLU A 266 -12.17 21.65 1.71
CA GLU A 266 -10.88 22.03 2.29
C GLU A 266 -10.71 21.54 3.74
N LYS A 267 -11.81 21.45 4.51
CA LYS A 267 -11.81 20.90 5.87
C LYS A 267 -11.57 19.39 5.87
N LEU A 268 -12.11 18.69 4.87
CA LEU A 268 -11.90 17.25 4.70
C LEU A 268 -10.48 16.94 4.25
N GLU A 269 -9.90 17.74 3.36
CA GLU A 269 -8.51 17.60 2.93
C GLU A 269 -7.55 17.72 4.12
N VAL A 270 -7.74 18.74 4.95
CA VAL A 270 -7.04 18.92 6.23
C VAL A 270 -7.19 17.70 7.13
N PHE A 271 -8.41 17.17 7.26
CA PHE A 271 -8.66 15.98 8.07
C PHE A 271 -7.84 14.79 7.57
N TYR A 272 -7.77 14.56 6.25
CA TYR A 272 -7.00 13.46 5.69
C TYR A 272 -5.48 13.66 5.79
N ILE A 273 -4.98 14.88 5.64
CA ILE A 273 -3.57 15.21 5.88
C ILE A 273 -3.19 14.85 7.33
N ILE A 274 -3.98 15.31 8.29
CA ILE A 274 -3.73 15.05 9.72
C ILE A 274 -3.90 13.57 10.04
N LYS A 275 -4.88 12.90 9.44
CA LYS A 275 -5.07 11.45 9.58
C LYS A 275 -3.89 10.65 9.01
N SER A 276 -3.29 11.11 7.92
CA SER A 276 -2.09 10.53 7.32
C SER A 276 -0.87 10.67 8.24
N ILE A 277 -0.62 11.90 8.74
CA ILE A 277 0.46 12.19 9.69
C ILE A 277 0.37 11.32 10.94
N LEU A 278 -0.84 11.10 11.46
CA LEU A 278 -1.07 10.37 12.71
C LEU A 278 -1.15 8.85 12.54
N ARG A 279 -1.13 8.33 11.29
CA ARG A 279 -1.27 6.90 11.00
C ARG A 279 -0.15 6.06 11.61
N GLU A 280 1.03 6.64 11.77
CA GLU A 280 2.19 6.00 12.41
C GLU A 280 2.05 5.86 13.93
N GLU A 281 1.20 6.67 14.57
CA GLU A 281 1.09 6.73 16.04
C GLU A 281 -0.19 6.07 16.57
N ILE A 282 -1.27 6.02 15.78
CA ILE A 282 -2.55 5.50 16.23
C ILE A 282 -3.41 4.94 15.09
N ASN A 283 -4.28 3.98 15.43
CA ASN A 283 -5.35 3.57 14.53
C ASN A 283 -6.23 4.78 14.16
N THR A 284 -6.20 5.12 12.88
CA THR A 284 -6.84 6.31 12.32
C THR A 284 -8.37 6.28 12.39
N ALA A 285 -9.00 5.11 12.63
CA ALA A 285 -10.43 5.01 12.91
C ALA A 285 -10.85 5.74 14.20
N ARG A 286 -9.88 5.99 15.10
CA ARG A 286 -10.09 6.74 16.35
C ARG A 286 -9.99 8.24 16.15
N ILE A 287 -9.49 8.71 15.00
CA ILE A 287 -9.39 10.13 14.68
C ILE A 287 -10.68 10.55 13.98
N GLN A 288 -11.43 11.43 14.63
CA GLN A 288 -12.71 11.93 14.15
C GLN A 288 -12.67 13.45 14.10
N TYR A 289 -13.46 14.06 13.23
CA TYR A 289 -13.61 15.50 13.19
C TYR A 289 -14.97 15.94 13.73
N LYS A 290 -15.06 17.20 14.12
CA LYS A 290 -16.30 17.89 14.43
C LYS A 290 -16.20 19.30 13.88
N ASP A 291 -17.09 19.65 12.97
CA ASP A 291 -17.19 21.03 12.50
C ASP A 291 -17.95 21.86 13.54
N THR A 292 -17.45 23.07 13.79
CA THR A 292 -18.09 24.01 14.72
C THR A 292 -18.20 25.36 14.05
N ARG A 293 -19.04 26.25 14.60
CA ARG A 293 -19.21 27.62 14.08
C ARG A 293 -17.91 28.42 13.99
N SER A 294 -16.91 28.09 14.81
CA SER A 294 -15.69 28.89 14.95
C SER A 294 -14.43 28.19 14.44
N TYR A 295 -14.39 26.86 14.44
CA TYR A 295 -13.22 26.07 14.05
C TYR A 295 -13.61 24.66 13.62
N PHE A 296 -12.76 24.03 12.83
CA PHE A 296 -12.82 22.62 12.51
C PHE A 296 -11.97 21.83 13.51
N GLY A 297 -12.60 21.00 14.35
CA GLY A 297 -11.93 20.30 15.44
C GLY A 297 -11.60 18.86 15.07
N ILE A 298 -10.37 18.43 15.34
CA ILE A 298 -9.96 17.03 15.19
C ILE A 298 -9.74 16.44 16.59
N ASN A 299 -10.47 15.37 16.88
CA ASN A 299 -10.60 14.78 18.20
C ASN A 299 -10.29 13.29 18.17
N LEU A 300 -9.69 12.81 19.27
CA LEU A 300 -9.49 11.39 19.49
C LEU A 300 -10.74 10.77 20.12
N ASP A 301 -11.16 9.62 19.60
CA ASP A 301 -12.36 8.87 20.01
C ASP A 301 -13.65 9.70 19.95
N GLY A 302 -13.69 10.75 19.11
CA GLY A 302 -14.82 11.69 19.02
C GLY A 302 -15.02 12.59 20.26
N LYS A 303 -14.09 12.55 21.23
CA LYS A 303 -14.24 13.27 22.51
C LYS A 303 -13.62 14.65 22.45
N VAL A 304 -14.40 15.69 22.74
CA VAL A 304 -13.92 17.08 22.81
C VAL A 304 -12.82 17.28 23.87
N THR A 305 -12.86 16.50 24.95
CA THR A 305 -11.81 16.48 25.99
C THR A 305 -10.49 15.89 25.50
N LYS A 306 -10.51 15.18 24.37
CA LYS A 306 -9.33 14.64 23.70
C LYS A 306 -9.09 15.34 22.35
N THR A 307 -9.07 16.67 22.38
CA THR A 307 -8.74 17.49 21.20
C THR A 307 -7.29 17.24 20.78
N VAL A 308 -7.10 16.83 19.52
CA VAL A 308 -5.79 16.68 18.85
C VAL A 308 -5.33 18.05 18.36
N CYS A 309 -6.17 18.72 17.57
CA CYS A 309 -5.92 20.07 17.08
C CYS A 309 -7.23 20.74 16.65
N ARG A 310 -7.15 22.04 16.42
CA ARG A 310 -8.23 22.87 15.87
C ARG A 310 -7.70 23.65 14.69
N LEU A 311 -8.54 23.83 13.68
CA LEU A 311 -8.24 24.65 12.51
C LEU A 311 -9.24 25.78 12.36
N TRP A 312 -8.74 26.99 12.13
CA TRP A 312 -9.57 28.16 11.87
C TRP A 312 -9.40 28.56 10.42
N PHE A 313 -10.54 28.71 9.74
CA PHE A 313 -10.62 29.24 8.38
C PHE A 313 -11.27 30.61 8.48
N LYS A 314 -10.48 31.68 8.38
CA LYS A 314 -11.03 33.03 8.41
C LYS A 314 -11.56 33.40 7.02
N LYS A 315 -12.65 34.17 6.96
CA LYS A 315 -13.19 34.74 5.71
C LYS A 315 -12.16 35.54 4.90
N THR A 316 -11.09 36.01 5.54
CA THR A 316 -9.96 36.72 4.90
C THR A 316 -8.97 35.78 4.19
N GLY A 317 -9.26 34.48 4.10
CA GLY A 317 -8.36 33.45 3.53
C GLY A 317 -7.24 32.98 4.47
N LYS A 318 -7.07 33.62 5.64
CA LYS A 318 -6.06 33.23 6.63
C LYS A 318 -6.46 31.94 7.34
N LYS A 319 -5.53 31.00 7.42
CA LYS A 319 -5.72 29.72 8.11
C LYS A 319 -4.74 29.60 9.27
N SER A 320 -5.15 28.91 10.31
CA SER A 320 -4.26 28.61 11.43
C SER A 320 -4.62 27.28 12.06
N ILE A 321 -3.60 26.53 12.48
CA ILE A 321 -3.73 25.30 13.25
C ILE A 321 -3.29 25.57 14.68
N SER A 322 -4.08 25.12 15.66
CA SER A 322 -3.74 25.19 17.07
C SER A 322 -3.72 23.80 17.67
N ILE A 323 -2.65 23.49 18.39
CA ILE A 323 -2.44 22.21 19.07
C ILE A 323 -2.44 22.50 20.56
N PRO A 324 -3.36 21.91 21.35
CA PRO A 324 -3.35 22.10 22.79
C PRO A 324 -2.03 21.62 23.40
N ASP A 325 -1.47 22.43 24.28
CA ASP A 325 -0.26 22.08 25.01
C ASP A 325 -0.55 20.90 25.96
N ASN A 326 0.50 20.17 26.31
CA ASN A 326 0.45 19.02 27.21
C ASN A 326 0.53 19.46 28.69
N VAL A 327 0.51 20.76 28.97
CA VAL A 327 0.44 21.35 30.31
C VAL A 327 -1.03 21.68 30.61
N GLU A 328 -1.54 21.29 31.78
CA GLU A 328 -2.93 21.50 32.27
C GLU A 328 -3.48 22.94 32.20
N THR A 329 -2.66 23.91 31.78
CA THR A 329 -2.97 25.34 31.70
C THR A 329 -3.94 25.74 30.58
N GLY A 330 -4.43 24.81 29.75
CA GLY A 330 -5.37 25.11 28.66
C GLY A 330 -4.79 26.00 27.56
N LYS A 331 -3.46 26.19 27.53
CA LYS A 331 -2.74 26.92 26.49
C LYS A 331 -2.69 26.09 25.23
N GLU A 332 -2.76 26.75 24.08
CA GLU A 332 -2.59 26.11 22.78
C GLU A 332 -1.51 26.81 21.98
N ALA A 333 -0.70 26.04 21.27
CA ALA A 333 0.28 26.57 20.33
C ALA A 333 -0.38 26.75 18.96
N THR A 334 -0.60 28.00 18.55
CA THR A 334 -1.22 28.34 17.27
C THR A 334 -0.17 28.75 16.24
N THR A 335 -0.22 28.13 15.07
CA THR A 335 0.63 28.43 13.90
C THR A 335 -0.26 28.86 12.74
N ASN A 336 0.05 29.99 12.10
CA ASN A 336 -0.60 30.39 10.86
C ASN A 336 -0.06 29.52 9.72
N ILE A 337 -0.93 29.11 8.81
CA ILE A 337 -0.57 28.34 7.63
C ILE A 337 -1.11 29.06 6.39
N ASP A 338 -0.25 29.27 5.40
CA ASP A 338 -0.64 29.90 4.13
C ASP A 338 -1.09 28.83 3.09
N SER A 339 -0.59 27.60 3.25
CA SER A 339 -0.97 26.41 2.47
C SER A 339 -1.27 25.21 3.36
N LEU A 340 -2.00 24.21 2.86
CA LEU A 340 -2.26 22.97 3.61
C LEU A 340 -1.00 22.11 3.80
N ASP A 341 -0.02 22.23 2.89
CA ASP A 341 1.27 21.53 3.00
C ASP A 341 2.07 21.96 4.24
N GLU A 342 1.86 23.19 4.74
CA GLU A 342 2.53 23.65 5.97
C GLU A 342 2.07 22.89 7.23
N ILE A 343 0.98 22.12 7.16
CA ILE A 343 0.56 21.22 8.24
C ILE A 343 1.64 20.15 8.52
N TYR A 344 2.40 19.72 7.50
CA TYR A 344 3.53 18.80 7.71
C TYR A 344 4.63 19.42 8.58
N GLY A 345 4.76 20.75 8.58
CA GLY A 345 5.70 21.47 9.44
C GLY A 345 5.41 21.35 10.94
N VAL A 346 4.16 21.01 11.32
CA VAL A 346 3.75 20.77 12.71
C VAL A 346 3.50 19.29 13.02
N ALA A 347 3.93 18.38 12.15
CA ALA A 347 3.65 16.94 12.27
C ALA A 347 4.12 16.34 13.61
N GLU A 348 5.34 16.65 14.07
CA GLU A 348 5.86 16.12 15.33
C GLU A 348 5.07 16.62 16.56
N PHE A 349 4.49 17.81 16.51
CA PHE A 349 3.62 18.31 17.57
C PHE A 349 2.28 17.57 17.60
N LEU A 350 1.71 17.26 16.42
CA LEU A 350 0.50 16.44 16.31
C LEU A 350 0.74 15.02 16.85
N LYS A 351 1.85 14.38 16.46
CA LYS A 351 2.24 13.06 16.97
C LYS A 351 2.44 13.09 18.49
N SER A 352 3.17 14.08 19.00
CA SER A 352 3.40 14.24 20.44
C SER A 352 2.10 14.45 21.23
N ARG A 353 1.14 15.19 20.67
CA ARG A 353 -0.19 15.36 21.27
C ARG A 353 -0.96 14.05 21.33
N ILE A 354 -0.95 13.24 20.27
CA ILE A 354 -1.58 11.91 20.28
C ILE A 354 -0.94 10.98 21.31
N ARG A 355 0.39 10.96 21.40
CA ARG A 355 1.11 10.19 22.43
C ARG A 355 0.66 10.60 23.83
N TYR A 356 0.52 11.90 24.11
CA TYR A 356 -0.01 12.38 25.38
C TYR A 356 -1.45 11.91 25.65
N LEU A 357 -2.36 12.07 24.68
CA LEU A 357 -3.78 11.70 24.83
C LEU A 357 -4.03 10.18 24.99
N THR A 358 -3.02 9.36 24.75
CA THR A 358 -3.09 7.89 24.81
C THR A 358 -2.36 7.29 26.01
N GLN A 359 -1.63 8.10 26.79
CA GLN A 359 -0.86 7.63 27.95
C GLN A 359 -1.71 6.99 29.07
N ASP A 360 -3.03 7.19 29.11
CA ASP A 360 -3.92 6.65 30.17
C ASP A 360 -4.60 5.29 29.87
N ILE A 361 -4.32 4.65 28.73
CA ILE A 361 -5.04 3.40 28.38
C ILE A 361 -4.41 2.14 29.01
N TYR A 362 -3.20 2.23 29.58
CA TYR A 362 -2.53 1.07 30.21
C TYR A 362 -2.61 0.99 31.75
N LYS A 363 -3.18 1.98 32.45
CA LYS A 363 -3.31 1.96 33.92
C LYS A 363 -4.68 1.53 34.47
N SER A 364 -5.70 1.31 33.64
CA SER A 364 -7.07 1.04 34.14
C SER A 364 -7.56 -0.41 33.99
N LYS A 365 -6.68 -1.37 33.64
CA LYS A 365 -7.03 -2.80 33.53
C LYS A 365 -6.48 -3.70 34.63
N SER A 366 -5.84 -3.17 35.68
CA SER A 366 -5.28 -3.96 36.80
C SER A 366 -6.01 -3.80 38.15
N GLU A 367 -7.13 -3.08 38.26
CA GLU A 367 -7.79 -2.83 39.57
C GLU A 367 -9.27 -3.22 39.65
N LYS A 368 -9.76 -4.15 38.82
CA LYS A 368 -11.12 -4.69 38.96
C LYS A 368 -11.19 -6.21 39.08
N THR A 369 -10.20 -6.80 39.73
CA THR A 369 -10.28 -8.21 40.16
C THR A 369 -9.73 -8.35 41.58
N GLU A 370 -10.32 -7.62 42.53
CA GLU A 370 -10.22 -7.91 43.96
C GLU A 370 -11.37 -7.20 44.68
N SER A 371 -12.56 -7.80 44.61
CA SER A 371 -13.65 -7.68 45.59
C SER A 371 -14.86 -8.48 45.09
N ILE A 372 -14.91 -9.74 45.51
CA ILE A 372 -16.00 -10.44 46.21
C ILE A 372 -15.53 -11.87 46.46
#